data_AF-A0A1D6H8X9-F1
#
_entry.id   AF-A0A1D6H8X9-F1
#
_cell.length_a   1.000
_cell.length_b   1.000
_cell.length_c   1.000
_cell.angle_alpha   90.00
_cell.angle_beta   90.00
_cell.angle_gamma   90.00
#
_symmetry.space_group_name_H-M   'P 1'
#
loop_
_entity.id
_entity.type
_entity.pdbx_description
1 polymer ?
#
loop_
_entity_poly.entity_id
_entity_poly.type
_entity_poly.pdbx_seq_one_letter_code
_entity_poly.pdbx_strand_id
1 'polypeptide(L)' 'MNIAMQQTEEYVNGQLKKEEGDAFIRGNGVLYISIPKRTLADN' A
#
# COMPACT_ATOMS: atom_id res chain seq x y z
N MET A 1 12.95 8.47 1.40
CA MET A 1 12.63 7.09 0.95
C MET A 1 11.43 7.12 0.01
N ASN A 2 11.59 7.51 -1.26
CA ASN A 2 10.44 7.56 -2.16
C ASN A 2 10.01 6.14 -2.57
N ILE A 3 8.70 5.90 -2.69
CA ILE A 3 8.12 4.59 -2.99
C ILE A 3 7.27 4.73 -4.25
N ALA A 4 7.47 3.85 -5.22
CA ALA A 4 6.59 3.69 -6.36
C ALA A 4 5.75 2.43 -6.14
N MET A 5 4.43 2.54 -6.32
CA MET A 5 3.47 1.45 -6.21
C MET A 5 2.62 1.38 -7.48
N GLN A 6 2.17 0.18 -7.81
CA GLN A 6 1.24 -0.08 -8.90
C GLN A 6 0.06 -0.88 -8.35
N GLN A 7 -1.11 -0.76 -8.98
CA GLN A 7 -2.37 -1.38 -8.53
C GLN A 7 -2.61 -1.07 -7.04
N THR A 8 -2.59 0.22 -6.71
CA THR A 8 -2.55 0.72 -5.34
C THR A 8 -3.95 1.01 -4.82
N GLU A 9 -4.22 0.63 -3.58
CA GLU A 9 -5.46 1.00 -2.90
C GLU A 9 -5.14 1.90 -1.70
N GLU A 10 -5.84 3.03 -1.60
CA GLU A 10 -5.76 3.93 -0.46
C GLU A 10 -6.91 3.66 0.51
N TYR A 11 -6.55 3.38 1.75
CA TYR A 11 -7.50 3.19 2.84
C TYR A 11 -7.36 4.33 3.87
N VAL A 12 -8.48 4.98 4.19
CA VAL A 12 -8.56 5.99 5.26
C VAL A 12 -9.53 5.47 6.31
N ASN A 13 -9.08 5.37 7.56
CA ASN A 13 -9.85 4.77 8.67
C ASN A 13 -10.35 3.34 8.36
N GLY A 14 -9.56 2.56 7.60
CA GLY A 14 -9.91 1.20 7.20
C GLY A 14 -10.95 1.08 6.09
N GLN A 15 -11.41 2.19 5.51
CA GLN A 15 -12.34 2.19 4.38
C GLN A 15 -11.60 2.53 3.10
N LEU A 16 -11.92 1.78 2.03
CA LEU A 16 -11.39 2.06 0.69
C LEU A 16 -11.83 3.45 0.27
N LYS A 17 -10.85 4.34 0.12
CA LYS A 17 -11.07 5.72 -0.29
C LYS A 17 -10.85 5.89 -1.78
N LYS A 18 -9.83 5.20 -2.31
CA LYS A 18 -9.44 5.32 -3.71
C LYS A 18 -8.69 4.08 -4.19
N GLU A 19 -8.95 3.71 -5.43
CA GLU A 19 -8.10 2.81 -6.20
C GLU A 19 -7.26 3.68 -7.15
N GLU A 20 -5.96 3.69 -6.90
CA GLU A 20 -4.96 4.40 -7.69
C GLU A 20 -4.20 3.38 -8.52
N GLY A 21 -4.06 3.60 -9.83
CA GLY A 21 -3.22 2.75 -10.67
C GLY A 21 -1.75 2.81 -10.21
N ASP A 22 -1.03 3.81 -10.72
CA ASP A 22 0.35 4.06 -10.30
C ASP A 22 0.40 5.19 -9.26
N ALA A 23 1.09 4.96 -8.14
CA ALA A 23 1.24 5.92 -7.06
C ALA A 23 2.71 6.15 -6.71
N PHE A 24 3.07 7.42 -6.48
CA PHE A 24 4.40 7.82 -6.01
C PHE A 24 4.30 8.48 -4.63
N ILE A 25 4.76 7.77 -3.60
CA ILE A 25 4.69 8.22 -2.21
C ILE A 25 6.04 8.80 -1.78
N ARG A 26 6.04 10.02 -1.24
CA ARG A 26 7.24 10.64 -0.66
C ARG A 26 7.54 10.03 0.71
N GLY A 27 8.76 9.55 0.89
CA GLY A 27 9.12 8.78 2.09
C GLY A 27 9.21 9.51 3.41
N ASN A 28 9.19 10.84 3.41
CA ASN A 28 9.36 11.60 4.65
C ASN A 28 8.14 11.50 5.57
N GLY A 29 6.98 11.09 5.05
CA GLY A 29 5.75 10.85 5.82
C GLY A 29 5.42 9.39 6.05
N VAL A 30 6.28 8.44 5.61
CA VAL A 30 6.01 7.01 5.74
C VAL A 30 6.44 6.55 7.13
N LEU A 31 5.48 6.07 7.93
CA LEU A 31 5.76 5.56 9.27
C LEU A 31 6.34 4.14 9.26
N TYR A 32 5.71 3.22 8.52
CA TYR A 32 6.17 1.85 8.37
C TYR A 32 5.75 1.24 7.04
N ILE A 33 6.41 0.15 6.66
CA ILE A 33 6.06 -0.69 5.52
C ILE A 33 5.93 -2.13 6.04
N SER A 34 4.83 -2.80 5.71
CA SER A 34 4.59 -4.19 6.05
C SER A 34 4.22 -4.98 4.80
N ILE A 35 4.72 -6.21 4.70
CA ILE A 35 4.26 -7.16 3.69
C ILE A 35 3.00 -7.88 4.18
N PRO A 36 2.07 -8.25 3.29
CA PRO A 36 0.88 -9.01 3.68
C PRO A 36 1.28 -10.34 4.32
N LYS A 37 0.47 -10.79 5.28
CA LYS A 37 0.64 -12.13 5.86
C LYS A 37 0.42 -13.16 4.75
N ARG A 38 1.43 -13.96 4.45
CA ARG A 38 1.29 -15.11 3.55
C ARG A 38 0.44 -16.17 4.26
N THR A 39 -0.79 -16.39 3.79
CA THR A 39 -1.60 -17.52 4.23
C THR A 39 -1.10 -18.79 3.55
N LEU A 40 -0.99 -19.90 4.29
CA LEU A 40 -0.51 -21.19 3.77
C LEU A 40 -1.41 -21.80 2.67
N ALA A 41 -2.54 -21.16 2.34
CA ALA A 41 -3.53 -21.61 1.38
C ALA A 41 -3.24 -21.17 -0.07
N ASP A 42 -2.28 -20.28 -0.29
CA ASP A 42 -1.91 -19.80 -1.63
C ASP A 42 -0.79 -20.70 -2.22
N ASN A 43 -1.13 -21.94 -2.60
CA ASN A 43 -0.28 -22.85 -3.38
C ASN A 43 -1.04 -23.37 -4.61
#